data_AF-A0A942G283-F1
#
_entry.id   AF-A0A942G283-F1
#
_cell.length_a   1.000
_cell.length_b   1.000
_cell.length_c   1.000
_cell.angle_alpha   90.00
_cell.angle_beta   90.00
_cell.angle_gamma   90.00
#
_symmetry.space_group_name_H-M   'P 1'
#
loop_
_entity.id
_entity.type
_entity.pdbx_description
1 polymer ?
#
loop_
_entity_poly.entity_id
_entity_poly.type
_entity_poly.pdbx_seq_one_letter_code
_entity_poly.pdbx_strand_id
1 'polypeptide(L)'
;MKMTTVTALVTDTNKRFRGAMSVQVEFDAHGPVCIQHAGQTYHYTGKEGRSLDRGLATREMATVDDARLWTTLDVIQIWED
;
A
#
# COMPACT_ATOMS: atom_id res chain seq x y z
N MET A 1 -2.37 -8.94 -16.06
CA MET A 1 -2.69 -8.90 -14.61
C MET A 1 -4.00 -8.13 -14.42
N LYS A 2 -4.72 -8.33 -13.31
CA LYS A 2 -6.09 -7.84 -13.10
C LYS A 2 -6.14 -6.91 -11.89
N MET A 3 -6.80 -5.75 -12.04
CA MET A 3 -7.10 -4.86 -10.92
C MET A 3 -8.18 -5.48 -10.03
N THR A 4 -7.92 -5.49 -8.72
CA THR A 4 -8.81 -5.99 -7.68
C THR A 4 -9.12 -4.88 -6.70
N THR A 5 -10.39 -4.70 -6.35
CA THR A 5 -10.78 -3.80 -5.27
C THR A 5 -10.52 -4.46 -3.92
N VAL A 6 -9.77 -3.79 -3.05
CA VAL A 6 -9.53 -4.21 -1.66
C VAL A 6 -9.96 -3.09 -0.72
N THR A 7 -10.52 -3.45 0.43
CA THR A 7 -10.76 -2.49 1.53
C THR A 7 -9.53 -2.46 2.43
N ALA A 8 -8.78 -1.37 2.43
CA ALA A 8 -7.57 -1.18 3.21
C ALA A 8 -7.82 -0.28 4.43
N LEU A 9 -7.17 -0.59 5.55
CA LEU A 9 -7.09 0.28 6.72
C LEU A 9 -5.94 1.27 6.52
N VAL A 10 -6.26 2.56 6.42
CA VAL A 10 -5.28 3.59 6.06
C VAL A 10 -4.86 4.39 7.29
N THR A 11 -3.55 4.52 7.48
CA THR A 11 -2.94 5.44 8.45
C THR A 11 -2.18 6.51 7.67
N ASP A 12 -2.38 7.77 8.00
CA ASP A 12 -1.72 8.90 7.32
C ASP A 12 -0.28 9.15 7.79
N THR A 13 0.39 10.08 7.13
CA THR A 13 1.77 10.52 7.44
C THR A 13 1.93 11.10 8.85
N ASN A 14 0.83 11.55 9.47
CA ASN A 14 0.80 12.04 10.85
C ASN A 14 0.48 10.92 11.86
N LYS A 15 0.51 9.65 11.42
CA LYS A 15 0.17 8.46 12.22
C LYS A 15 -1.30 8.44 12.67
N ARG A 16 -2.18 9.13 11.96
CA ARG A 16 -3.61 9.16 12.26
C ARG A 16 -4.34 8.13 11.42
N PHE A 17 -5.18 7.34 12.07
CA PHE A 17 -6.05 6.41 11.37
C PHE A 17 -7.12 7.17 10.57
N ARG A 18 -7.14 6.96 9.25
CA ARG A 18 -8.10 7.58 8.32
C ARG A 18 -9.36 6.76 8.12
N GLY A 19 -9.37 5.50 8.55
CA GLY A 19 -10.48 4.58 8.34
C GLY A 19 -10.22 3.51 7.29
N ALA A 20 -11.26 2.75 6.99
CA ALA A 20 -11.28 1.77 5.91
C ALA A 20 -11.59 2.46 4.58
N MET A 21 -10.77 2.24 3.56
CA MET A 21 -10.87 2.87 2.25
C MET A 21 -10.77 1.83 1.13
N SER A 22 -11.59 1.96 0.09
CA SER A 22 -11.49 1.11 -1.10
C SER A 22 -10.31 1.56 -1.97
N VAL A 23 -9.43 0.62 -2.31
CA VAL A 23 -8.29 0.83 -3.22
C VAL A 23 -8.34 -0.18 -4.37
N GLN A 24 -7.82 0.20 -5.53
CA GLN A 24 -7.62 -0.75 -6.63
C GLN A 24 -6.18 -1.23 -6.59
N VAL A 25 -5.98 -2.54 -6.70
CA VAL A 25 -4.64 -3.14 -6.58
C VAL A 25 -4.41 -4.14 -7.70
N GLU A 26 -3.22 -4.10 -8.27
CA GLU A 26 -2.65 -5.16 -9.08
C GLU A 26 -1.65 -5.98 -8.26
N PHE A 27 -1.77 -7.30 -8.34
CA PHE A 27 -0.87 -8.24 -7.67
C PHE A 27 -0.02 -9.01 -8.68
N ASP A 28 1.23 -9.26 -8.32
CA ASP A 28 2.06 -10.33 -8.88
C ASP A 28 2.02 -11.59 -7.99
N ALA A 29 2.90 -12.56 -8.25
CA ALA A 29 2.99 -13.79 -7.46
C ALA A 29 3.48 -13.56 -6.01
N HIS A 30 3.98 -12.37 -5.69
CA HIS A 30 4.67 -12.04 -4.45
C HIS A 30 3.97 -10.94 -3.63
N GLY A 31 3.10 -10.13 -4.23
CA GLY A 31 2.37 -9.07 -3.55
C GLY A 31 1.88 -7.95 -4.48
N PRO A 32 1.53 -6.77 -3.94
CA PRO A 32 1.09 -5.64 -4.74
C PRO A 32 2.22 -5.09 -5.59
N VAL A 33 1.92 -4.75 -6.84
CA VAL A 33 2.85 -4.10 -7.79
C VAL A 33 2.37 -2.72 -8.25
N CYS A 34 1.05 -2.49 -8.18
CA CYS A 34 0.41 -1.21 -8.48
C CYS A 34 -0.78 -1.00 -7.55
N ILE A 35 -0.89 0.18 -6.94
CA ILE A 35 -2.03 0.58 -6.10
C ILE A 35 -2.57 1.92 -6.58
N GLN A 36 -3.87 2.00 -6.83
CA GLN A 36 -4.58 3.26 -7.01
C GLN A 36 -5.29 3.62 -5.71
N HIS A 37 -4.86 4.74 -5.11
CA HIS A 37 -5.34 5.23 -3.82
C HIS A 37 -5.33 6.76 -3.83
N ALA A 38 -6.40 7.37 -3.31
CA ALA A 38 -6.56 8.82 -3.23
C ALA A 38 -6.27 9.58 -4.54
N GLY A 39 -6.65 9.02 -5.69
CA GLY A 39 -6.43 9.61 -7.02
C GLY A 39 -5.00 9.51 -7.55
N GLN A 40 -4.10 8.83 -6.83
CA GLN A 40 -2.71 8.61 -7.21
C GLN A 40 -2.46 7.13 -7.53
N THR A 41 -1.44 6.88 -8.35
CA THR A 41 -0.98 5.52 -8.70
C THR A 41 0.41 5.32 -8.11
N TYR A 42 0.54 4.33 -7.23
CA TYR A 42 1.77 3.95 -6.56
C TYR A 42 2.29 2.64 -7.15
N HIS A 43 3.57 2.61 -7.48
CA HIS A 43 4.27 1.44 -8.02
C HIS A 43 5.24 0.86 -7.00
N TYR A 44 5.38 -0.45 -7.01
CA TYR A 44 6.35 -1.13 -6.16
C TYR A 44 7.76 -0.65 -6.46
N THR A 45 8.49 -0.19 -5.43
CA THR A 45 9.83 0.39 -5.59
C THR A 45 10.94 -0.66 -5.67
N GLY A 46 10.61 -1.94 -5.46
CA GLY A 46 11.60 -3.01 -5.25
C GLY A 46 12.03 -3.16 -3.79
N LYS A 47 11.53 -2.31 -2.88
CA LYS A 47 11.89 -2.34 -1.46
C LYS A 47 10.84 -3.05 -0.62
N GLU A 48 11.30 -4.03 0.15
CA GLU A 48 10.50 -4.81 1.08
C GLU A 48 10.82 -4.43 2.53
N GLY A 49 9.90 -4.72 3.44
CA GLY A 49 10.04 -4.39 4.85
C GLY A 49 9.21 -5.29 5.76
N ARG A 50 9.17 -4.93 7.04
CA ARG A 50 8.28 -5.54 8.03
C ARG A 50 7.60 -4.48 8.88
N SER A 51 6.31 -4.65 9.16
CA SER A 51 5.60 -3.79 10.11
C SER A 51 6.18 -3.98 11.53
N LEU A 52 6.39 -2.88 12.26
CA LEU A 52 7.00 -2.94 13.60
C LEU A 52 6.08 -3.55 14.66
N ASP A 53 4.76 -3.44 14.48
CA ASP A 53 3.76 -3.86 15.46
C ASP A 53 3.48 -5.37 15.44
N ARG A 54 3.55 -5.99 14.25
CA ARG A 54 3.08 -7.37 14.00
C ARG A 54 4.07 -8.20 13.19
N GLY A 55 5.17 -7.60 12.71
CA GLY A 55 6.17 -8.29 11.90
C GLY A 55 5.68 -8.71 10.51
N LEU A 56 4.58 -8.12 10.03
CA LEU A 56 3.97 -8.45 8.74
C LEU A 56 4.88 -8.03 7.59
N ALA A 57 4.99 -8.85 6.54
CA ALA A 57 5.75 -8.49 5.35
C ALA A 57 5.09 -7.31 4.63
N THR A 58 5.90 -6.32 4.24
CA THR A 58 5.44 -5.11 3.58
C THR A 58 6.23 -4.80 2.32
N ARG A 59 5.62 -3.99 1.44
CA ARG A 59 6.27 -3.35 0.29
C ARG A 59 6.16 -1.84 0.41
N GLU A 60 7.22 -1.14 0.00
CA GLU A 60 7.19 0.29 -0.26
C GLU A 60 6.66 0.53 -1.68
N MET A 61 5.76 1.49 -1.80
CA MET A 61 5.16 1.91 -3.05
C MET A 61 5.37 3.42 -3.20
N ALA A 62 5.67 3.88 -4.41
CA ALA A 62 5.87 5.29 -4.69
C ALA A 62 5.15 5.72 -5.96
N THR A 63 4.67 6.97 -5.98
CA THR A 63 4.21 7.62 -7.20
C THR A 63 5.39 8.14 -8.03
N VAL A 64 5.11 8.67 -9.22
CA VAL A 64 6.12 9.34 -10.05
C VAL A 64 6.68 10.62 -9.42
N ASP A 65 5.91 11.24 -8.53
CA ASP A 65 6.30 12.45 -7.78
C ASP A 65 6.89 12.12 -6.40
N ASP A 66 7.25 10.85 -6.16
CA ASP A 66 7.85 10.34 -4.91
C ASP A 66 6.97 10.51 -3.67
N ALA A 67 5.64 10.59 -3.83
CA ALA A 67 4.72 10.35 -2.71
C ALA A 67 4.74 8.86 -2.37
N ARG A 68 4.86 8.52 -1.08
CA ARG A 68 5.14 7.14 -0.66
C ARG A 68 4.03 6.57 0.20
N LEU A 69 3.96 5.25 0.17
CA LEU A 69 3.23 4.48 1.16
C LEU A 69 3.90 3.13 1.37
N TRP A 70 3.66 2.55 2.53
CA TRP A 70 3.92 1.15 2.82
C TRP A 70 2.61 0.39 2.85
N THR A 71 2.65 -0.89 2.46
CA THR A 71 1.46 -1.74 2.47
C THR A 71 1.82 -3.18 2.78
N THR A 72 0.90 -3.93 3.38
CA THR A 72 1.02 -5.39 3.54
C THR A 72 0.88 -6.10 2.20
N LEU A 73 1.36 -7.35 2.10
CA LEU A 73 1.28 -8.12 0.85
C LEU A 73 -0.15 -8.44 0.40
N ASP A 74 -1.13 -8.37 1.30
CA ASP A 74 -2.57 -8.49 1.03
C ASP A 74 -3.29 -7.14 0.92
N VAL A 75 -2.57 -6.03 1.15
CA VAL A 75 -3.06 -4.65 1.07
C VAL A 75 -4.18 -4.34 2.07
N ILE A 76 -4.32 -5.14 3.13
CA ILE A 76 -5.28 -4.86 4.21
C ILE A 76 -4.84 -3.66 5.05
N GLN A 77 -3.54 -3.37 5.12
CA GLN A 77 -3.00 -2.21 5.84
C GLN A 77 -2.16 -1.33 4.92
N ILE A 78 -2.43 -0.03 4.93
CA ILE A 78 -1.68 0.99 4.21
C ILE A 78 -1.22 2.07 5.21
N TRP A 79 0.05 2.46 5.10
CA TRP A 79 0.65 3.57 5.81
C TRP A 79 1.17 4.59 4.80
N GLU A 80 0.54 5.75 4.72
CA GLU A 80 1.03 6.87 3.90
C GLU A 80 2.32 7.43 4.55
N ASP A 81 3.31 7.78 3.72
CA ASP A 81 4.62 8.30 4.13
C ASP A 81 4.87 9.68 3.46
#